data_AF-A0A381FBH0-F1
#
_entry.id   AF-A0A381FBH0-F1
#
_cell.length_a   1.000
_cell.length_b   1.000
_cell.length_c   1.000
_cell.angle_alpha   90.00
_cell.angle_beta   90.00
_cell.angle_gamma   90.00
#
_symmetry.space_group_name_H-M   'P 1'
#
loop_
_entity.id
_entity.type
_entity.pdbx_description
1 polymer ?
#
loop_
_entity_poly.entity_id
_entity_poly.type
_entity_poly.pdbx_seq_one_letter_code
_entity_poly.pdbx_strand_id
1 'polypeptide(L)'
;MIYAFDTFYYPDYAKTVCIAFEQWNSETESFIYSENTEIRSDYESGAFYKRELPCILSLIKKIDLKDGDLIIVDGYVTLGNNGKIGLGGYLYESLDKKCPVIGIAKNGFASEDNMRKTIFRGKKKQNTFISYC
;
A
#
# COMPACT_ATOMS: atom_id res chain seq x y z
N MET A 1 11.69 -4.06 10.06
CA MET A 1 10.60 -5.00 9.73
C MET A 1 9.92 -4.56 8.45
N ILE A 2 9.22 -5.48 7.80
CA ILE A 2 8.47 -5.23 6.57
C ILE A 2 6.99 -5.41 6.88
N TYR A 3 6.18 -4.38 6.63
CA TYR A 3 4.75 -4.37 6.92
C TYR A 3 3.95 -4.33 5.62
N ALA A 4 3.20 -5.38 5.31
CA ALA A 4 2.37 -5.45 4.11
C ALA A 4 0.90 -5.22 4.45
N PHE A 5 0.31 -4.18 3.87
CA PHE A 5 -1.08 -3.77 4.08
C PHE A 5 -1.96 -4.14 2.89
N ASP A 6 -3.17 -4.59 3.20
CA ASP A 6 -4.26 -4.75 2.24
C ASP A 6 -5.59 -4.36 2.91
N THR A 7 -6.51 -3.80 2.13
CA THR A 7 -7.83 -3.37 2.60
C THR A 7 -8.92 -3.97 1.73
N PHE A 8 -9.84 -4.69 2.38
CA PHE A 8 -11.02 -5.22 1.74
C PHE A 8 -12.27 -4.45 2.18
N TYR A 9 -13.15 -4.13 1.23
CA TYR A 9 -14.36 -3.35 1.48
C TYR A 9 -15.60 -4.25 1.58
N TYR A 10 -16.31 -4.15 2.70
CA TYR A 10 -17.68 -4.63 2.87
C TYR A 10 -18.67 -3.49 2.63
N PRO A 11 -19.99 -3.75 2.58
CA PRO A 11 -20.99 -2.70 2.39
C PRO A 11 -20.88 -1.55 3.40
N ASP A 12 -20.69 -1.86 4.69
CA ASP A 12 -20.77 -0.87 5.78
C ASP A 12 -19.41 -0.50 6.39
N TYR A 13 -18.37 -1.30 6.14
CA TYR A 13 -17.06 -1.12 6.74
C TYR A 13 -15.93 -1.65 5.83
N ALA A 14 -14.72 -1.16 6.05
CA ALA A 14 -13.51 -1.69 5.44
C ALA A 14 -12.73 -2.50 6.48
N LYS A 15 -12.25 -3.68 6.10
CA LYS A 15 -11.32 -4.47 6.91
C LYS A 15 -9.92 -4.28 6.36
N THR A 16 -9.04 -3.68 7.15
CA THR A 16 -7.61 -3.55 6.82
C THR A 16 -6.82 -4.56 7.62
N VAL A 17 -5.89 -5.23 6.95
CA VAL A 17 -4.98 -6.21 7.54
C VAL A 17 -3.55 -5.80 7.24
N CYS A 18 -2.69 -5.92 8.23
CA CYS A 18 -1.25 -5.75 8.10
C CYS A 18 -0.55 -7.04 8.55
N ILE A 19 0.29 -7.59 7.70
CA ILE A 19 1.16 -8.72 8.04
C ILE A 19 2.59 -8.21 8.13
N ALA A 20 3.27 -8.51 9.22
CA ALA A 20 4.63 -8.08 9.48
C ALA A 20 5.62 -9.23 9.32
N PHE A 21 6.71 -8.98 8.61
CA PHE A 21 7.82 -9.91 8.40
C PHE A 21 9.12 -9.30 8.95
N GLU A 22 9.95 -10.14 9.55
CA GLU A 22 11.29 -9.72 9.96
C GLU A 22 12.20 -9.45 8.77
N GLN A 23 12.18 -10.35 7.77
CA GLN A 23 13.05 -10.32 6.60
C GLN A 23 12.28 -10.68 5.33
N TRP A 24 12.83 -10.34 4.17
CA TRP A 24 12.23 -10.63 2.86
C TRP A 24 12.04 -12.11 2.57
N ASN A 25 12.86 -12.97 3.17
CA ASN A 25 12.85 -14.42 3.04
C ASN A 25 12.21 -15.12 4.25
N SER A 26 11.53 -14.38 5.14
CA SER A 26 10.77 -14.99 6.23
C SER A 26 9.66 -15.88 5.67
N GLU A 27 9.61 -17.14 6.09
CA GLU A 27 8.56 -18.09 5.69
C GLU A 27 7.27 -17.92 6.49
N THR A 28 7.37 -17.30 7.67
CA THR A 28 6.27 -17.03 8.59
C THR A 28 6.23 -15.55 8.96
N GLU A 29 5.03 -15.05 9.24
CA GLU A 29 4.80 -13.73 9.79
C GLU A 29 5.23 -13.64 11.26
N SER A 30 5.75 -12.48 11.67
CA SER A 30 6.03 -12.18 13.07
C SER A 30 4.78 -11.64 13.78
N PHE A 31 3.96 -10.85 13.06
CA PHE A 31 2.73 -10.27 13.60
C PHE A 31 1.65 -10.14 12.53
N ILE A 32 0.39 -10.22 12.96
CA ILE A 32 -0.78 -9.89 12.17
C ILE A 32 -1.59 -8.84 12.93
N TYR A 33 -1.80 -7.69 12.31
CA TYR A 33 -2.70 -6.65 12.81
C TYR A 33 -3.93 -6.58 11.91
N SER A 34 -5.09 -6.30 12.50
CA SER A 34 -6.29 -6.03 11.71
C SER A 34 -7.21 -5.03 12.37
N GLU A 35 -7.98 -4.31 11.57
CA GLU A 35 -8.97 -3.35 12.04
C GLU A 35 -10.14 -3.23 11.06
N ASN A 36 -11.34 -3.10 11.61
CA ASN A 36 -12.53 -2.71 10.87
C ASN A 36 -12.74 -1.21 11.05
N THR A 37 -12.89 -0.48 9.94
CA THR A 37 -13.14 0.96 9.92
C THR A 37 -14.47 1.23 9.23
N GLU A 38 -15.37 2.01 9.84
CA GLU A 38 -16.61 2.45 9.20
C GLU A 38 -16.30 3.23 7.91
N ILE A 39 -16.98 2.91 6.82
CA ILE A 39 -16.83 3.67 5.57
C ILE A 39 -17.78 4.86 5.63
N ARG A 40 -17.23 6.07 5.80
CA ARG A 40 -18.02 7.31 5.88
C ARG A 40 -18.08 8.09 4.57
N SER A 41 -17.35 7.66 3.55
CA SER A 41 -17.13 8.44 2.33
C SER A 41 -17.65 7.70 1.10
N ASP A 42 -18.41 8.42 0.28
CA ASP A 42 -18.85 7.93 -1.03
C ASP A 42 -17.64 7.65 -1.93
N TYR A 43 -17.78 6.69 -2.83
CA TYR A 43 -16.73 6.36 -3.79
C TYR A 43 -16.59 7.47 -4.85
N GLU A 44 -15.46 8.17 -4.83
CA GLU A 44 -15.08 9.12 -5.88
C GLU A 44 -14.10 8.46 -6.87
N SER A 45 -14.49 8.39 -8.14
CA SER A 45 -13.63 7.87 -9.21
C SER A 45 -12.32 8.66 -9.29
N GLY A 46 -11.18 7.96 -9.25
CA GLY A 46 -9.85 8.57 -9.27
C GLY A 46 -9.33 9.09 -7.92
N ALA A 47 -10.11 8.99 -6.83
CA ALA A 47 -9.72 9.35 -5.47
C ALA A 47 -9.78 8.15 -4.51
N PHE A 48 -9.50 6.95 -5.02
CA PHE A 48 -9.48 5.70 -4.26
C PHE A 48 -8.69 5.78 -2.93
N TYR A 49 -7.55 6.48 -2.94
CA TYR A 49 -6.72 6.67 -1.75
C TYR A 49 -7.47 7.30 -0.58
N LYS A 50 -8.49 8.15 -0.82
CA LYS A 50 -9.25 8.81 0.26
C LYS A 50 -10.03 7.83 1.14
N ARG A 51 -10.41 6.66 0.60
CA ARG A 51 -11.12 5.61 1.35
C ARG A 51 -10.14 4.68 2.07
N GLU A 52 -9.04 4.36 1.42
CA GLU A 52 -8.08 3.37 1.92
C GLU A 52 -7.10 3.94 2.93
N LEU A 53 -6.56 5.13 2.64
CA LEU A 53 -5.52 5.76 3.44
C LEU A 53 -5.93 5.95 4.91
N PRO A 54 -7.16 6.42 5.25
CA PRO A 54 -7.57 6.51 6.65
C PRO A 54 -7.57 5.16 7.37
N CYS A 55 -7.91 4.08 6.66
CA CYS A 55 -7.94 2.74 7.24
C CYS A 55 -6.52 2.22 7.53
N ILE A 56 -5.59 2.42 6.59
CA ILE A 56 -4.17 2.09 6.79
C ILE A 56 -3.57 2.90 7.94
N LEU A 57 -3.80 4.21 7.96
CA LEU A 57 -3.28 5.10 9.01
C LEU A 57 -3.85 4.75 10.39
N SER A 58 -5.12 4.32 10.47
CA SER A 58 -5.71 3.86 11.73
C SER A 58 -4.99 2.62 12.26
N LEU A 59 -4.69 1.65 11.39
CA LEU A 59 -3.99 0.43 11.77
C LEU A 59 -2.52 0.69 12.13
N ILE A 60 -1.82 1.58 11.39
CA ILE A 60 -0.43 1.96 11.66
C ILE A 60 -0.25 2.56 13.04
N LYS A 61 -1.22 3.32 13.57
CA LYS A 61 -1.14 3.88 14.93
C LYS A 61 -1.01 2.83 16.04
N LYS A 62 -1.31 1.56 15.73
CA LYS A 62 -1.17 0.42 16.65
C LYS A 62 0.18 -0.27 16.54
N ILE A 63 1.04 0.18 15.63
CA ILE A 63 2.35 -0.38 15.34
C ILE A 63 3.40 0.62 15.79
N ASP A 64 4.36 0.15 16.59
CA ASP A 64 5.55 0.93 16.94
C ASP A 64 6.55 0.88 15.79
N LEU A 65 6.37 1.77 14.80
CA LEU A 65 7.26 1.89 13.65
C LEU A 65 8.63 2.43 14.07
N LYS A 66 9.69 1.75 13.64
CA LYS A 66 11.08 2.07 13.94
C LYS A 66 11.82 2.52 12.68
N ASP A 67 12.93 3.23 12.90
CA ASP A 67 13.83 3.59 11.81
C ASP A 67 14.34 2.34 11.10
N GLY A 68 14.24 2.35 9.76
CA GLY A 68 14.58 1.20 8.92
C GLY A 68 13.43 0.21 8.66
N ASP A 69 12.25 0.45 9.22
CA ASP A 69 11.04 -0.28 8.82
C ASP A 69 10.58 0.12 7.41
N LEU A 70 9.90 -0.80 6.75
CA LEU A 70 9.44 -0.66 5.37
C LEU A 70 7.95 -1.01 5.28
N ILE A 71 7.20 -0.24 4.51
CA ILE A 71 5.79 -0.50 4.26
C ILE A 71 5.57 -0.94 2.81
N ILE A 72 4.72 -1.96 2.62
CA ILE A 72 4.23 -2.43 1.33
C ILE A 72 2.71 -2.22 1.30
N VAL A 73 2.19 -1.68 0.18
CA VAL A 73 0.75 -1.49 -0.05
C VAL A 73 0.30 -2.15 -1.36
N ASP A 74 -0.91 -2.69 -1.43
CA ASP A 74 -1.54 -3.10 -2.70
C ASP A 74 -2.03 -1.86 -3.46
N GLY A 75 -1.15 -1.28 -4.27
CA GLY A 75 -1.42 -0.04 -4.97
C GLY A 75 -0.15 0.60 -5.52
N TYR A 76 -0.30 1.82 -6.01
CA TYR A 76 0.79 2.61 -6.56
C TYR A 76 1.25 3.70 -5.58
N VAL A 77 2.55 4.00 -5.60
CA VAL A 77 3.13 5.19 -4.94
C VAL A 77 3.00 6.42 -5.83
N THR A 78 3.27 6.25 -7.13
CA THR A 78 3.18 7.27 -8.16
C THR A 78 2.22 6.82 -9.27
N LEU A 79 1.44 7.74 -9.81
CA LEU A 79 0.44 7.48 -10.86
C LEU A 79 0.86 8.06 -12.23
N GLY A 80 2.08 8.56 -12.34
CA GLY A 80 2.63 9.10 -13.58
C GLY A 80 3.69 10.17 -13.36
N ASN A 81 4.43 10.49 -14.42
CA ASN A 81 5.49 11.51 -14.43
C ASN A 81 4.99 12.96 -14.24
N ASN A 82 3.67 13.18 -14.21
CA ASN A 82 3.05 14.50 -14.00
C ASN A 82 2.98 14.92 -12.52
N GLY A 83 3.61 14.16 -11.61
CA GLY A 83 3.61 14.43 -10.17
C GLY A 83 2.36 13.94 -9.43
N LYS A 84 1.45 13.24 -10.10
CA LYS A 84 0.29 12.63 -9.43
C LYS A 84 0.75 11.46 -8.56
N ILE A 85 0.54 11.55 -7.26
CA ILE A 85 0.85 10.48 -6.30
C ILE A 85 -0.35 9.56 -6.08
N GLY A 86 -0.05 8.28 -5.82
CA GLY A 86 -1.00 7.22 -5.49
C GLY A 86 -1.10 6.98 -3.99
N LEU A 87 -1.78 5.91 -3.60
CA LEU A 87 -1.99 5.52 -2.21
C LEU A 87 -0.68 5.50 -1.40
N GLY A 88 0.36 4.85 -1.92
CA GLY A 88 1.63 4.73 -1.23
C GLY A 88 2.35 6.07 -1.07
N GLY A 89 2.22 6.98 -2.04
CA GLY A 89 2.80 8.32 -1.94
C GLY A 89 2.09 9.17 -0.89
N TYR A 90 0.76 9.14 -0.84
CA TYR A 90 0.03 9.82 0.24
C TYR A 90 0.33 9.23 1.62
N LEU A 91 0.54 7.91 1.71
CA LEU A 91 0.96 7.27 2.94
C LEU A 91 2.33 7.76 3.39
N TYR A 92 3.31 7.79 2.48
CA TYR A 92 4.65 8.30 2.76
C TYR A 92 4.64 9.75 3.27
N GLU A 93 3.88 10.62 2.62
CA GLU A 93 3.68 12.01 3.08
C GLU A 93 3.01 12.07 4.46
N SER A 94 2.03 11.20 4.73
CA SER A 94 1.32 11.14 6.02
C SER A 94 2.19 10.61 7.17
N LEU A 95 3.31 9.96 6.87
CA LEU A 95 4.28 9.44 7.83
C LEU A 95 5.52 10.35 7.94
N ASP A 96 5.38 11.63 7.58
CA ASP A 96 6.46 12.63 7.55
C ASP A 96 7.69 12.17 6.76
N LYS A 97 7.52 11.31 5.75
CA LYS A 97 8.61 10.82 4.88
C LYS A 97 9.65 9.97 5.61
N LYS A 98 9.32 9.43 6.79
CA LYS A 98 10.28 8.69 7.64
C LYS A 98 10.34 7.20 7.34
N CYS A 99 9.25 6.61 6.85
CA CYS A 99 9.17 5.18 6.56
C CYS A 99 9.03 4.97 5.04
N PRO A 100 9.99 4.32 4.36
CA PRO A 100 9.89 4.04 2.93
C PRO A 100 8.64 3.21 2.60
N VAL A 101 8.05 3.49 1.44
CA VAL A 101 6.82 2.81 0.98
C VAL A 101 7.04 2.21 -0.39
N ILE A 102 6.67 0.93 -0.54
CA ILE A 102 6.64 0.21 -1.80
C ILE A 102 5.19 -0.10 -2.17
N GLY A 103 4.74 0.40 -3.31
CA GLY A 103 3.46 0.05 -3.90
C GLY A 103 3.62 -1.12 -4.86
N ILE A 104 2.81 -2.17 -4.68
CA ILE A 104 2.71 -3.32 -5.57
C ILE A 104 1.31 -3.34 -6.17
N ALA A 105 1.20 -3.29 -7.49
CA ALA A 105 -0.09 -3.33 -8.19
C ALA A 105 -0.17 -4.47 -9.22
N LYS A 106 -1.36 -5.05 -9.36
CA LYS A 106 -1.64 -6.14 -10.33
C LYS A 106 -2.09 -5.62 -11.70
N ASN A 107 -2.75 -4.47 -11.73
CA ASN A 107 -3.26 -3.85 -12.96
C ASN A 107 -2.35 -2.71 -13.38
N GLY A 108 -2.02 -2.65 -14.67
CA GLY A 108 -1.21 -1.57 -15.23
C GLY A 108 -1.95 -0.24 -15.17
N PHE A 109 -1.22 0.83 -14.89
CA PHE A 109 -1.74 2.19 -15.01
C PHE A 109 -1.29 2.78 -16.35
N ALA A 110 -2.22 3.40 -17.10
CA ALA A 110 -1.96 3.83 -18.48
C ALA A 110 -0.91 4.95 -18.61
N SER A 111 -0.74 5.76 -17.57
CA SER A 111 0.21 6.88 -17.58
C SER A 111 1.64 6.38 -17.44
N GLU A 112 2.56 6.93 -18.24
CA GLU A 112 4.00 6.67 -18.11
C GLU A 112 4.53 7.13 -16.76
N ASP A 113 5.39 6.30 -16.17
CA ASP A 113 5.95 6.53 -14.85
C ASP A 113 7.36 5.93 -14.77
N ASN A 114 8.37 6.79 -14.62
CA ASN A 114 9.78 6.40 -14.57
C ASN A 114 10.14 5.65 -13.29
N MET A 115 9.36 5.84 -12.22
CA MET A 115 9.51 5.16 -10.93
C MET A 115 8.83 3.79 -10.91
N ARG A 116 7.98 3.51 -11.90
CA ARG A 116 7.29 2.22 -12.03
C ARG A 116 8.14 1.20 -12.77
N LYS A 117 8.37 0.04 -12.15
CA LYS A 117 9.01 -1.13 -12.77
C LYS A 117 7.98 -2.24 -12.98
N THR A 118 8.03 -2.88 -14.15
CA THR A 118 7.20 -4.05 -14.45
C THR A 118 7.98 -5.32 -14.18
N ILE A 119 7.36 -6.22 -13.42
CA ILE A 119 7.87 -7.54 -13.08
C ILE A 119 6.88 -8.59 -13.59
N PHE A 120 7.41 -9.68 -14.17
CA PHE A 120 6.60 -10.78 -14.68
C PHE A 120 6.61 -11.94 -13.69
N ARG A 121 5.43 -12.42 -13.28
CA ARG A 121 5.32 -13.57 -12.36
C ARG A 121 5.20 -14.89 -13.13
N GLY A 122 6.23 -15.73 -13.04
CA GLY A 122 6.21 -17.10 -13.59
C GLY A 122 6.11 -17.17 -15.12
N LYS A 123 5.69 -18.33 -15.65
CA LYS A 123 5.61 -18.57 -17.11
C LYS A 123 4.41 -17.89 -17.79
N LYS A 124 3.36 -17.55 -17.06
CA LYS A 124 2.23 -16.77 -17.56
C LYS A 124 2.56 -15.29 -17.39
N LYS A 125 2.50 -14.51 -18.46
CA LYS A 125 2.80 -13.06 -18.48
C LYS A 125 1.78 -12.22 -17.67
N GLN A 126 1.57 -12.51 -16.40
CA GLN A 126 0.84 -11.63 -15.50
C GLN A 126 1.82 -10.59 -14.97
N ASN A 127 1.58 -9.35 -15.37
CA ASN A 127 2.41 -8.22 -15.00
C ASN A 127 2.08 -7.81 -13.56
N THR A 128 3.13 -7.53 -12.80
CA THR A 128 3.05 -6.82 -11.52
C THR A 128 3.87 -5.56 -11.65
N PHE A 129 3.41 -4.50 -11.04
CA PHE A 129 4.03 -3.20 -11.11
C PHE A 129 4.51 -2.82 -9.72
N ILE A 130 5.76 -2.36 -9.63
CA ILE A 130 6.38 -1.86 -8.41
C ILE A 130 6.66 -0.37 -8.57
N SER A 131 6.33 0.42 -7.56
CA SER A 131 6.68 1.85 -7.44
C SER A 131 7.08 2.13 -5.99
N TYR A 132 7.95 3.10 -5.73
CA TYR A 132 8.50 3.33 -4.39
C TYR A 132 8.87 4.81 -4.17
N CYS A 133 8.91 5.21 -2.90
CA CYS A 133 9.40 6.51 -2.42
C CYS A 133 10.13 6.35 -1.09
#